data_AF-A0AA50L1V4-F1
#
_entry.id   AF-A0AA50L1V4-F1
#
_cell.length_a   1.000
_cell.length_b   1.000
_cell.length_c   1.000
_cell.angle_alpha   90.00
_cell.angle_beta   90.00
_cell.angle_gamma   90.00
#
_symmetry.space_group_name_H-M   'P 1'
#
loop_
_entity.id
_entity.type
_entity.pdbx_description
1 polymer ?
#
loop_
_entity_poly.entity_id
_entity_poly.type
_entity_poly.pdbx_seq_one_letter_code
_entity_poly.pdbx_strand_id
1 'polypeptide(L)'
;HQNVVRVIAASTCSPAGQDSLGTIIMEYVGNSTLHHVIYGTNCVTAKRKDDGLGCSQESLSLAQSLHYSCDIVAGLIFLHSQLIVHLDLKPANIFITEQNICKIG
;
A
#
# COMPACT_ATOMS: atom_id res chain seq x y z
N HIS A 1 -4.98 12.40 6.23
CA HIS A 1 -6.23 11.82 5.68
C HIS A 1 -6.20 10.31 5.88
N GLN A 2 -7.33 9.62 6.03
CA GLN A 2 -7.32 8.17 6.34
C GLN A 2 -6.76 7.30 5.19
N ASN A 3 -6.84 7.78 3.94
CA ASN A 3 -6.35 7.09 2.74
C ASN A 3 -4.99 7.62 2.22
N VAL A 4 -4.20 8.30 3.07
CA VAL A 4 -2.84 8.75 2.72
C VAL A 4 -1.90 8.40 3.87
N VAL A 5 -0.73 7.84 3.57
CA VAL A 5 0.27 7.45 4.56
C VAL A 5 0.75 8.68 5.31
N ARG A 6 0.61 8.66 6.63
CA ARG A 6 1.02 9.76 7.50
C ARG A 6 2.52 9.76 7.74
N VAL A 7 3.18 10.88 7.42
CA VAL A 7 4.54 11.17 7.91
C VAL A 7 4.47 11.52 9.40
N ILE A 8 5.30 10.86 10.21
CA ILE A 8 5.38 11.04 11.66
C ILE A 8 6.53 11.99 12.00
N ALA A 9 7.68 11.81 11.37
CA ALA A 9 8.86 12.63 11.57
C ALA A 9 9.72 12.65 10.32
N ALA A 10 10.51 13.70 10.14
CA ALA A 10 11.56 13.77 9.14
C ALA A 10 12.79 14.45 9.76
N SER A 11 13.98 13.96 9.44
CA SER A 11 15.24 14.55 9.86
C SER A 11 16.20 14.63 8.68
N THR A 12 16.93 15.74 8.59
CA THR A 12 18.03 15.93 7.65
C THR A 12 19.38 16.06 8.37
N CYS A 13 19.41 15.92 9.71
CA CYS A 13 20.65 16.08 10.45
C CYS A 13 21.48 14.78 10.40
N SER A 14 22.74 14.92 10.00
CA SER A 14 23.75 13.88 10.17
C SER A 14 24.66 14.24 11.34
N PRO A 15 24.95 13.33 12.28
CA PRO A 15 26.05 13.51 13.22
C PRO A 15 27.37 13.77 12.47
N ALA A 16 28.22 14.65 13.01
CA ALA A 16 29.50 14.97 12.39
C ALA A 16 30.33 13.69 12.15
N GLY A 17 30.72 13.44 10.90
CA GLY A 17 31.57 12.31 10.50
C GLY A 17 30.85 11.13 9.85
N GLN A 18 29.54 11.22 9.57
CA GLN A 18 28.81 10.24 8.76
C GLN A 18 28.11 10.96 7.60
N ASP A 19 28.19 10.42 6.38
CA ASP A 19 27.32 10.82 5.27
C ASP A 19 25.94 10.17 5.51
N SER A 20 25.09 10.83 6.31
CA SER A 20 23.72 10.35 6.50
C SER A 20 22.81 11.00 5.48
N LEU A 21 22.17 10.17 4.66
CA LEU A 21 20.96 10.54 3.93
C LEU A 21 19.88 10.90 4.96
N GLY A 22 19.07 11.92 4.68
CA GLY A 22 17.95 12.29 5.53
C GLY A 22 16.98 11.12 5.75
N THR A 23 16.31 11.08 6.90
CA THR A 23 15.41 10.01 7.32
C THR A 23 13.98 10.52 7.38
N ILE A 24 13.05 9.77 6.79
CA ILE A 24 11.60 10.00 6.93
C ILE A 24 11.01 8.79 7.66
N ILE A 25 10.27 9.06 8.73
CA ILE A 25 9.52 8.07 9.50
C ILE A 25 8.04 8.26 9.18
N MET A 26 7.39 7.19 8.73
CA MET A 26 5.98 7.19 8.34
C MET A 26 5.21 6.16 9.17
N GLU A 27 3.88 6.28 9.20
CA GLU A 27 3.05 5.25 9.80
C GLU A 27 3.24 3.92 9.09
N TYR A 28 3.29 2.84 9.87
CA TYR A 28 3.30 1.51 9.32
C TYR A 28 1.86 1.11 8.93
N VAL A 29 1.66 0.81 7.64
CA VAL A 29 0.33 0.52 7.08
C VAL A 29 0.06 -0.98 7.01
N GLY A 30 1.08 -1.79 6.75
CA GLY A 30 0.97 -3.24 6.60
C GLY A 30 2.07 -3.78 5.69
N ASN A 31 2.06 -5.11 5.47
CA ASN A 31 3.06 -5.81 4.64
C ASN A 31 2.61 -6.03 3.18
N SER A 32 1.48 -5.48 2.76
CA SER A 32 0.91 -5.71 1.43
C SER A 32 0.63 -4.40 0.71
N THR A 33 0.72 -4.46 -0.61
CA THR A 33 0.36 -3.38 -1.53
C THR A 33 -0.67 -3.89 -2.53
N LEU A 34 -1.36 -2.98 -3.20
CA LEU A 34 -2.31 -3.33 -4.25
C LEU A 34 -1.63 -4.14 -5.37
N HIS A 35 -0.35 -3.92 -5.62
CA HIS A 35 0.44 -4.75 -6.53
C HIS A 35 0.46 -6.24 -6.11
N HIS A 36 0.65 -6.53 -4.82
CA HIS A 36 0.62 -7.90 -4.32
C HIS A 36 -0.76 -8.53 -4.44
N VAL A 37 -1.83 -7.75 -4.27
CA VAL A 37 -3.20 -8.26 -4.39
C VAL A 37 -3.60 -8.55 -5.84
N ILE A 38 -3.14 -7.71 -6.79
CA ILE A 38 -3.46 -7.89 -8.21
C ILE A 38 -2.58 -8.97 -8.86
N TYR A 39 -1.29 -9.02 -8.51
CA TYR A 39 -0.30 -9.85 -9.22
C TYR A 39 0.39 -10.92 -8.36
N GLY A 40 0.32 -10.81 -7.03
CA GLY A 40 1.08 -11.64 -6.09
C GLY A 40 0.44 -12.97 -5.69
N THR A 41 -0.72 -13.33 -6.25
CA THR A 41 -1.48 -14.57 -5.94
C THR A 41 -0.82 -15.86 -6.48
N ASN A 42 0.50 -15.89 -6.67
CA ASN A 42 1.21 -17.04 -7.24
C ASN A 42 2.24 -17.72 -6.31
N CYS A 43 2.37 -17.36 -5.02
CA CYS A 43 3.44 -17.97 -4.21
C CYS A 43 3.21 -18.11 -2.68
N VAL A 44 2.12 -18.76 -2.22
CA VAL A 44 2.15 -19.44 -0.88
C VAL A 44 1.40 -20.79 -0.83
N THR A 45 0.70 -21.25 -1.87
CA THR A 45 0.10 -22.61 -1.89
C THR A 45 1.03 -23.70 -2.44
N ALA A 46 2.35 -23.56 -2.25
CA ALA A 46 3.32 -24.63 -2.46
C ALA A 46 3.69 -25.37 -1.15
N LYS A 47 2.82 -25.38 -0.14
CA LYS A 47 2.92 -26.33 1.00
C LYS A 47 1.56 -26.63 1.63
N ARG A 48 0.73 -27.43 0.98
CA ARG A 48 0.06 -28.59 1.61
C ARG A 48 -0.17 -29.64 0.52
N LYS A 49 0.46 -30.80 0.70
CA LYS A 49 0.02 -32.03 0.06
C LYS A 49 -1.40 -32.32 0.52
N ASP A 50 -2.17 -32.88 -0.40
CA ASP A 50 -3.39 -33.67 -0.20
C ASP A 50 -4.61 -32.91 0.35
N ASP A 51 -5.56 -32.65 -0.56
CA ASP A 51 -6.92 -33.23 -0.52
C ASP A 51 -7.78 -32.47 -1.53
N GLY A 52 -8.28 -33.17 -2.55
CA GLY A 52 -8.88 -32.57 -3.73
C GLY A 52 -10.12 -31.72 -3.44
N LEU A 53 -9.99 -30.40 -3.55
CA LEU A 53 -11.04 -29.47 -3.96
C LEU A 53 -10.35 -28.18 -4.43
N GLY A 54 -10.66 -27.73 -5.65
CA GLY A 54 -9.92 -26.71 -6.39
C GLY A 54 -9.64 -25.45 -5.58
N CYS A 55 -8.35 -25.12 -5.43
CA CYS A 55 -7.90 -23.84 -4.90
C CYS A 55 -8.23 -22.78 -5.96
N SER A 56 -9.39 -22.13 -5.80
CA SER A 56 -9.74 -20.94 -6.57
C SER A 56 -8.70 -19.86 -6.24
N GLN A 57 -7.98 -19.39 -7.26
CA GLN A 57 -7.32 -18.11 -7.16
C GLN A 57 -8.36 -17.09 -6.69
N GLU A 58 -8.24 -16.55 -5.49
CA GLU A 58 -9.03 -15.39 -5.09
C GLU A 58 -8.43 -14.17 -5.81
N SER A 59 -8.78 -14.04 -7.09
CA SER A 59 -8.66 -12.79 -7.81
C SER A 59 -9.47 -11.72 -7.09
N LEU A 60 -8.98 -10.48 -7.11
CA LEU A 60 -9.68 -9.32 -6.57
C LEU A 60 -11.14 -9.29 -7.04
N SER A 61 -12.10 -9.38 -6.12
CA SER A 61 -13.53 -9.33 -6.48
C SER A 61 -13.93 -7.94 -6.98
N LEU A 62 -15.05 -7.85 -7.72
CA LEU A 62 -15.59 -6.56 -8.16
C LEU A 62 -15.89 -5.62 -6.98
N ALA A 63 -16.44 -6.17 -5.89
CA ALA A 63 -16.74 -5.40 -4.69
C ALA A 63 -15.47 -4.82 -4.04
N GLN A 64 -14.40 -5.62 -3.93
CA GLN A 64 -13.11 -5.14 -3.42
C GLN A 64 -12.47 -4.12 -4.36
N SER A 65 -12.56 -4.34 -5.68
CA SER A 65 -12.05 -3.40 -6.69
C SER A 65 -12.71 -2.02 -6.55
N LEU A 66 -14.04 -1.99 -6.39
CA LEU A 66 -14.78 -0.75 -6.16
C LEU A 66 -14.41 -0.11 -4.82
N HIS A 67 -14.30 -0.91 -3.75
CA HIS A 67 -13.90 -0.42 -2.43
C HIS A 67 -12.53 0.25 -2.45
N TYR A 68 -11.51 -0.42 -2.99
CA TYR A 68 -10.17 0.14 -3.13
C TYR A 68 -10.14 1.36 -4.04
N SER A 69 -10.93 1.36 -5.11
CA SER A 69 -11.06 2.53 -5.99
C SER A 69 -11.61 3.75 -5.24
N CYS A 70 -12.64 3.56 -4.41
CA CYS A 70 -13.20 4.62 -3.57
C CYS A 70 -12.16 5.21 -2.61
N ASP A 71 -11.40 4.35 -1.94
CA ASP A 71 -10.34 4.77 -1.01
C ASP A 71 -9.23 5.57 -1.72
N ILE A 72 -8.76 5.09 -2.87
CA ILE A 72 -7.74 5.77 -3.67
C ILE A 72 -8.25 7.13 -4.13
N VAL A 73 -9.48 7.21 -4.64
CA VAL A 73 -10.09 8.48 -5.05
C VAL A 73 -10.24 9.44 -3.87
N ALA A 74 -10.65 8.95 -2.69
CA ALA A 74 -10.72 9.79 -1.49
C ALA A 74 -9.34 10.34 -1.09
N GLY A 75 -8.30 9.51 -1.17
CA GLY A 75 -6.91 9.94 -0.96
C GLY A 75 -6.45 11.00 -1.97
N LEU A 76 -6.76 10.82 -3.26
CA LEU A 76 -6.41 11.76 -4.32
C LEU A 76 -7.16 13.09 -4.18
N ILE A 77 -8.45 13.07 -3.85
CA ILE A 77 -9.23 14.28 -3.57
C ILE A 77 -8.56 15.08 -2.45
N PHE A 78 -8.14 14.40 -1.38
CA PHE A 78 -7.40 15.06 -0.31
C PHE A 78 -6.07 15.65 -0.80
N LEU A 79 -5.23 14.90 -1.51
CA LEU A 79 -3.94 15.40 -2.03
C LEU A 79 -4.14 16.61 -2.96
N HIS A 80 -5.09 16.52 -3.88
CA HIS A 80 -5.39 17.60 -4.83
C HIS A 80 -5.94 18.85 -4.12
N SER A 81 -6.70 18.70 -3.03
CA SER A 81 -7.13 19.85 -2.19
C SER A 81 -5.96 20.61 -1.57
N GLN A 82 -4.80 19.96 -1.42
CA GLN A 82 -3.56 20.54 -0.92
C GLN A 82 -2.60 20.95 -2.05
N LEU A 83 -3.06 20.94 -3.31
CA LEU A 83 -2.26 21.21 -4.51
C LEU A 83 -1.08 20.24 -4.71
N ILE A 84 -1.20 19.02 -4.19
CA ILE A 84 -0.19 17.97 -4.32
C ILE A 84 -0.61 17.01 -5.44
N VAL A 85 0.25 16.82 -6.42
CA VAL A 85 0.11 15.78 -7.46
C VAL A 85 1.04 14.63 -7.09
N HIS A 86 0.53 13.40 -7.01
CA HIS A 86 1.33 12.23 -6.61
C HIS A 86 2.44 11.86 -7.62
N LEU A 87 2.19 12.06 -8.92
CA LEU A 87 3.10 11.83 -10.06
C LEU A 87 3.54 10.38 -10.32
N ASP A 88 3.54 9.49 -9.33
CA ASP A 88 3.91 8.06 -9.49
C ASP A 88 2.80 7.13 -9.00
N LEU A 89 1.54 7.43 -9.32
CA LEU A 89 0.42 6.61 -8.84
C LEU A 89 0.42 5.26 -9.56
N LYS A 90 0.69 4.19 -8.82
CA LYS A 90 0.73 2.81 -9.33
C LYS A 90 0.39 1.81 -8.22
N PRO A 91 0.01 0.56 -8.52
CA PRO A 91 -0.36 -0.42 -7.50
C PRO A 91 0.70 -0.65 -6.41
N ALA A 92 1.98 -0.47 -6.72
CA ALA A 92 3.07 -0.62 -5.75
C ALA A 92 3.12 0.50 -4.69
N ASN A 93 2.54 1.67 -4.99
CA ASN A 93 2.49 2.82 -4.08
C ASN A 93 1.13 2.93 -3.36
N ILE A 94 0.27 1.92 -3.46
CA ILE A 94 -0.97 1.82 -2.69
C ILE A 94 -0.79 0.72 -1.65
N PHE A 95 -0.69 1.11 -0.39
CA PHE A 95 -0.60 0.20 0.75
C PHE A 95 -1.98 -0.25 1.20
N ILE A 96 -2.09 -1.48 1.69
CA ILE A 96 -3.34 -2.05 2.20
C ILE A 96 -3.17 -2.38 3.68
N THR A 97 -4.05 -1.82 4.52
CA THR A 97 -4.06 -2.12 5.95
C THR A 97 -4.60 -3.52 6.23
N GLU A 98 -4.36 -4.03 7.43
CA GLU A 98 -4.99 -5.27 7.92
C GLU A 98 -6.53 -5.17 7.95
N GLN A 99 -7.07 -3.96 8.03
CA GLN A 99 -8.52 -3.68 7.97
C GLN A 99 -9.02 -3.49 6.52
N ASN A 100 -8.23 -3.86 5.50
CA ASN A 100 -8.56 -3.72 4.08
C ASN A 100 -8.79 -2.27 3.59
N ILE A 101 -8.16 -1.29 4.23
CA ILE A 101 -8.23 0.12 3.81
C ILE A 101 -7.03 0.44 2.93
N CYS A 102 -7.25 1.09 1.78
CA CYS A 102 -6.16 1.55 0.92
C CYS A 102 -5.61 2.91 1.38
N LYS A 103 -4.28 3.03 1.39
CA LYS A 103 -3.56 4.29 1.63
C LYS A 103 -2.55 4.57 0.52
N ILE A 104 -2.57 5.79 0.00
CA ILE A 104 -1.59 6.29 -0.96
C ILE A 104 -0.29 6.58 -0.21
N GLY A 105 0.79 5.95 -0.65
CA GLY A 105 2.16 6.11 -0.14
C GLY A 105 2.92 7.31 -0.68
#